data_AF-A0A8T4Y7P7-F1
#
_entry.id   AF-A0A8T4Y7P7-F1
#
_cell.length_a   1.000
_cell.length_b   1.000
_cell.length_c   1.000
_cell.angle_alpha   90.00
_cell.angle_beta   90.00
_cell.angle_gamma   90.00
#
_symmetry.space_group_name_H-M   'P 1'
#
loop_
_entity.id
_entity.type
_entity.pdbx_description
1 polymer ?
#
loop_
_entity_poly.entity_id
_entity_poly.type
_entity_poly.pdbx_seq_one_letter_code
_entity_poly.pdbx_strand_id
1 'polypeptide(L)'
;MLSVKAVQFRHSEPLGDLLETFRCMVNEAVRVALERKITSRFRLIKAVYEDFKKYGLHTHYTLNACEVACGLIRNRKKEENAIR
;
A
#
# COMPACT_ATOMS: atom_id res chain seq x y z
N MET A 1 34.14 -8.20 12.02
CA MET A 1 32.66 -8.29 12.09
C MET A 1 32.17 -8.68 10.70
N LEU A 2 31.64 -9.90 10.53
CA LEU A 2 31.19 -10.38 9.22
C LEU A 2 29.80 -9.79 8.91
N SER A 3 29.66 -9.18 7.74
CA SER A 3 28.39 -8.63 7.26
C SER A 3 27.47 -9.76 6.80
N VAL A 4 26.27 -9.83 7.38
CA VAL A 4 25.22 -10.75 6.94
C VAL A 4 24.43 -10.09 5.81
N LYS A 5 24.44 -10.70 4.62
CA LYS A 5 23.77 -10.17 3.42
C LYS A 5 22.26 -10.42 3.39
N ALA A 6 21.78 -11.50 4.02
CA ALA A 6 20.36 -11.83 4.12
C ALA A 6 20.12 -12.83 5.26
N VAL A 7 18.90 -12.79 5.82
CA VAL A 7 18.41 -13.76 6.79
C VAL A 7 17.12 -14.37 6.23
N GLN A 8 17.08 -15.69 6.14
CA GLN A 8 15.87 -16.41 5.74
C GLN A 8 14.99 -16.65 6.96
N PHE A 9 13.82 -16.04 7.01
CA PHE A 9 12.80 -16.34 8.01
C PHE A 9 11.89 -17.45 7.49
N ARG A 10 11.73 -18.52 8.27
CA ARG A 10 10.64 -19.48 8.07
C ARG A 10 9.43 -18.99 8.85
N HIS A 11 8.41 -18.52 8.14
CA HIS A 11 7.14 -18.18 8.75
C HIS A 11 6.36 -19.47 9.05
N SER A 12 5.84 -19.60 10.27
CA SER A 12 5.04 -20.75 10.72
C SER A 12 3.59 -20.70 10.22
N GLU A 13 3.11 -19.53 9.82
CA GLU A 13 1.76 -19.31 9.31
C GLU A 13 1.76 -19.07 7.80
N PRO A 14 0.69 -19.48 7.08
CA PRO A 14 0.54 -19.23 5.65
C PRO A 14 0.37 -17.72 5.40
N LEU A 15 1.49 -17.04 5.17
CA LEU A 15 1.56 -15.60 4.90
C LEU A 15 0.88 -15.19 3.57
N GLY A 16 0.54 -16.17 2.72
CA GLY A 16 -0.07 -15.96 1.42
C GLY A 16 -1.35 -15.14 1.47
N ASP A 17 -2.29 -15.51 2.35
CA ASP A 17 -3.60 -14.84 2.44
C ASP A 17 -3.47 -13.40 2.92
N LEU A 18 -2.53 -13.14 3.84
CA LEU A 18 -2.26 -11.80 4.34
C LEU A 18 -1.65 -10.91 3.24
N LEU A 19 -0.66 -11.42 2.50
CA LEU A 19 -0.04 -10.68 1.41
C LEU A 19 -1.02 -10.43 0.26
N GLU A 20 -1.88 -11.40 -0.03
CA GLU A 20 -2.95 -11.27 -1.01
C GLU A 20 -3.96 -10.19 -0.58
N THR A 21 -4.39 -10.23 0.68
CA THR A 21 -5.27 -9.20 1.24
C THR A 21 -4.64 -7.82 1.19
N PHE A 22 -3.37 -7.71 1.56
CA PHE A 22 -2.64 -6.45 1.49
C PHE A 22 -2.51 -5.93 0.06
N ARG A 23 -2.29 -6.81 -0.92
CA ARG A 23 -2.29 -6.46 -2.35
C ARG A 23 -3.64 -5.89 -2.79
N CYS A 24 -4.75 -6.52 -2.39
CA CYS A 24 -6.10 -6.01 -2.65
C CYS A 24 -6.32 -4.63 -2.02
N MET A 25 -5.85 -4.40 -0.79
CA MET A 25 -5.91 -3.09 -0.15
C MET A 25 -5.14 -2.02 -0.92
N VAL A 26 -3.92 -2.32 -1.40
CA VAL A 26 -3.12 -1.38 -2.20
C VAL A 26 -3.83 -1.04 -3.51
N ASN A 27 -4.34 -2.05 -4.23
CA ASN A 27 -5.04 -1.85 -5.50
C ASN A 27 -6.28 -0.97 -5.33
N GLU A 28 -7.08 -1.22 -4.29
CA GLU A 28 -8.26 -0.43 -3.98
C GLU A 28 -7.89 1.02 -3.60
N ALA A 29 -6.83 1.20 -2.82
CA ALA A 29 -6.33 2.53 -2.46
C ALA A 29 -5.84 3.30 -3.70
N VAL A 30 -5.16 2.64 -4.65
CA VAL A 30 -4.74 3.24 -5.92
C VAL A 30 -5.97 3.66 -6.73
N ARG A 31 -6.97 2.77 -6.86
CA ARG A 31 -8.21 3.06 -7.58
C ARG A 31 -8.91 4.31 -7.02
N VAL A 32 -9.16 4.33 -5.71
CA VAL A 32 -9.79 5.46 -5.02
C VAL A 32 -8.99 6.75 -5.18
N ALA A 33 -7.66 6.67 -5.09
CA ALA A 33 -6.81 7.84 -5.24
C ALA A 33 -6.81 8.41 -6.67
N LEU A 34 -6.88 7.56 -7.70
CA LEU A 34 -7.01 8.00 -9.10
C LEU A 34 -8.40 8.61 -9.37
N GLU A 35 -9.48 7.92 -8.98
CA GLU A 35 -10.85 8.40 -9.17
C GLU A 35 -11.10 9.75 -8.49
N ARG A 36 -10.62 9.89 -7.24
CA ARG A 36 -10.81 11.10 -6.42
C ARG A 36 -9.68 12.12 -6.57
N LYS A 37 -8.70 11.86 -7.45
CA LYS A 37 -7.50 12.70 -7.68
C LYS A 37 -6.72 13.03 -6.39
N ILE A 38 -6.64 12.07 -5.45
CA ILE A 38 -5.96 12.24 -4.16
C ILE A 38 -4.47 11.91 -4.30
N THR A 39 -3.60 12.83 -3.86
CA THR A 39 -2.14 12.61 -3.77
C THR A 39 -1.60 12.65 -2.34
N SER A 40 -2.44 13.04 -1.39
CA SER A 40 -2.12 13.13 0.04
C SER A 40 -2.48 11.82 0.73
N ARG A 41 -1.49 11.24 1.42
CA ARG A 41 -1.65 9.99 2.19
C ARG A 41 -2.77 10.11 3.22
N PHE A 42 -2.81 11.20 3.99
CA PHE A 42 -3.85 11.41 5.01
C PHE A 42 -5.25 11.53 4.42
N ARG A 43 -5.40 12.19 3.27
CA ARG A 43 -6.69 12.27 2.56
C ARG A 43 -7.12 10.91 2.05
N LEU A 44 -6.18 10.10 1.58
CA LEU A 44 -6.46 8.74 1.10
C LEU A 44 -6.88 7.83 2.24
N ILE A 45 -6.16 7.87 3.38
CA ILE A 45 -6.53 7.12 4.59
C ILE A 45 -7.98 7.43 4.99
N LYS A 46 -8.33 8.72 5.13
CA LYS A 46 -9.71 9.12 5.46
C LYS A 46 -10.74 8.63 4.44
N ALA A 47 -10.37 8.56 3.17
CA ALA A 47 -11.27 8.15 2.10
C ALA A 47 -11.57 6.64 2.08
N VAL A 48 -10.67 5.81 2.59
CA VAL A 48 -10.78 4.33 2.54
C VAL A 48 -10.95 3.67 3.90
N TYR A 49 -10.80 4.42 5.00
CA TYR A 49 -10.70 3.84 6.35
C TYR A 49 -11.90 2.97 6.72
N GLU A 50 -13.12 3.46 6.50
CA GLU A 50 -14.34 2.71 6.82
C GLU A 50 -14.48 1.46 5.93
N ASP A 51 -14.24 1.59 4.63
CA ASP A 51 -14.29 0.45 3.70
C ASP A 51 -13.25 -0.62 4.04
N PHE A 52 -12.07 -0.21 4.51
CA PHE A 52 -10.97 -1.13 4.81
C PHE A 52 -11.17 -1.90 6.12
N LYS A 53 -12.12 -1.50 6.98
CA LYS A 53 -12.51 -2.31 8.14
C LYS A 53 -13.02 -3.70 7.74
N LYS A 54 -13.56 -3.85 6.52
CA LYS A 54 -14.03 -5.15 5.99
C LYS A 54 -12.94 -6.23 5.92
N TYR A 55 -11.66 -5.83 5.87
CA TYR A 55 -10.55 -6.76 5.84
C TYR A 55 -10.22 -7.36 7.21
N GLY A 56 -10.76 -6.81 8.30
CA GLY A 56 -10.51 -7.32 9.66
C GLY A 56 -9.05 -7.20 10.14
N LEU A 57 -8.23 -6.43 9.43
CA LEU A 57 -6.81 -6.26 9.72
C LEU A 57 -6.55 -5.04 10.62
N HIS A 58 -5.42 -5.06 11.32
CA HIS A 58 -4.99 -3.94 12.15
C HIS A 58 -4.77 -2.67 11.30
N THR A 59 -5.07 -1.49 11.87
CA THR A 59 -5.00 -0.18 11.22
C THR A 59 -3.69 0.10 10.45
N HIS A 60 -2.57 -0.47 10.88
CA HIS A 60 -1.28 -0.28 10.21
C HIS A 60 -1.28 -0.78 8.76
N TYR A 61 -2.07 -1.81 8.43
CA TYR A 61 -2.22 -2.27 7.05
C TYR A 61 -2.86 -1.21 6.16
N THR A 62 -3.89 -0.50 6.66
CA THR A 62 -4.50 0.63 5.95
C THR A 62 -3.51 1.77 5.74
N LEU A 63 -2.74 2.11 6.78
CA LEU A 63 -1.73 3.19 6.70
C LEU A 63 -0.64 2.88 5.66
N ASN A 64 -0.16 1.63 5.66
CA ASN A 64 0.89 1.17 4.76
C ASN A 64 0.37 1.02 3.32
N ALA A 65 -0.84 0.49 3.13
CA ALA A 65 -1.44 0.39 1.80
C ALA A 65 -1.62 1.78 1.15
N CYS A 66 -2.08 2.76 1.93
CA CYS A 66 -2.21 4.15 1.46
C CYS A 66 -0.84 4.81 1.15
N GLU A 67 0.20 4.46 1.90
CA GLU A 67 1.56 4.93 1.67
C GLU A 67 2.11 4.42 0.34
N VAL A 68 2.01 3.10 0.11
CA VAL A 68 2.39 2.45 -1.14
C VAL A 68 1.62 3.05 -2.32
N ALA A 69 0.29 3.15 -2.21
CA ALA A 69 -0.56 3.72 -3.26
C ALA A 69 -0.16 5.16 -3.63
N CYS A 70 0.08 6.01 -2.63
CA CYS A 70 0.54 7.38 -2.86
C CYS A 70 1.94 7.43 -3.49
N GLY A 71 2.85 6.53 -3.10
CA GLY A 71 4.17 6.39 -3.72
C GLY A 71 4.07 6.08 -5.22
N LEU A 72 3.26 5.09 -5.58
CA LEU A 72 3.01 4.69 -6.98
C LEU A 72 2.47 5.86 -7.81
N ILE A 73 1.47 6.58 -7.31
CA ILE A 73 0.85 7.71 -8.02
C ILE A 73 1.84 8.85 -8.22
N ARG A 74 2.68 9.15 -7.22
CA ARG A 74 3.69 10.21 -7.35
C ARG A 74 4.78 9.83 -8.34
N ASN A 75 5.23 8.59 -8.33
CA ASN A 75 6.22 8.10 -9.29
C ASN A 75 5.69 8.17 -10.72
N ARG A 76 4.45 7.70 -10.94
CA ARG A 76 3.80 7.81 -12.25
C ARG A 76 3.71 9.26 -12.74
N LYS A 77 3.34 10.21 -11.87
CA LYS A 77 3.30 11.63 -12.22
C LYS A 77 4.68 12.20 -12.58
N LYS A 78 5.75 11.74 -11.91
CA LYS A 78 7.12 12.15 -12.24
C LYS A 78 7.51 11.64 -13.63
N GLU A 79 7.18 10.40 -13.96
CA GLU A 79 7.43 9.81 -15.28
C GLU A 79 6.63 10.53 -16.37
N GLU A 80 5.33 10.79 -16.14
CA GLU A 80 4.48 11.57 -17.05
C GLU A 80 5.05 12.98 -17.33
N ASN A 81 5.63 13.62 -16.32
CA ASN A 81 6.25 14.94 -16.45
C ASN A 81 7.64 14.91 -17.11
N ALA A 82 8.34 13.78 -17.08
CA ALA A 82 9.66 13.64 -17.70
C ALA A 82 9.59 13.41 -19.23
N ILE A 83 8.42 13.01 -19.73
CA ILE A 83 8.15 12.75 -21.16
C ILE A 83 7.57 14.00 -21.85
N ARG A 84 7.09 14.98 -21.08
CA ARG A 84 6.56 16.25 -21.56
C ARG A 84 7.65 17.31 -21.67
#